data_AF-A0A7K8WCG3-F1
#
_entry.id   AF-A0A7K8WCG3-F1
#
_cell.length_a   1.000
_cell.length_b   1.000
_cell.length_c   1.000
_cell.angle_alpha   90.00
_cell.angle_beta   90.00
_cell.angle_gamma   90.00
#
_symmetry.space_group_name_H-M   'P 1'
#
loop_
_entity.id
_entity.type
_entity.pdbx_description
1 polymer ?
#
loop_
_entity_poly.entity_id
_entity_poly.type
_entity_poly.pdbx_seq_one_letter_code
_entity_poly.pdbx_strand_id
1 'polypeptide(L)'
;PPVPPPPGAPTARILFLTDLHWDRRYTPGSAAACPDPLCCRGAPHDGPGAAGFWGTYGKCDLPLHTIDALLAQLPNATRHTSDSTGDSASNTSNGTRAFAAAYWTGDIPAHDVWQQSRGDQLRALRTVTALLRSRLGGLRVFPAVGNHEATPVNAFPPPYVHGNQSAAWLYDAMAEAWQGWLPPAALRTLRAGGFYTAQVWPGLRLVSLNMNFCSQANFWLLINATDPAGQLQWLMGVLADAERDGEKVHIIGHIPPAHCLRSWSWNYYRIVSRFESTIAAQFFGHTHLDEFELFYDEETLSRPVSIAFVAPSVTTYINLNPGYRVYEVAGSYPGSSHAVLDHETFILNLTEANVAPLGMPPRWQRLYSAREAYGLPTAFPADWDRLVRRLQDDEQLFQRFWFHLHKGHPPREPCGGPCKAALLCALRSGRAADPALCQPLRPTLPFPRIQELWQQRQLC
;
A
#
# COMPACT_ATOMS: atom_id res chain seq x y z
N PRO A 1 6.94 1.53 -24.07
CA PRO A 1 7.35 2.29 -22.85
C PRO A 1 6.48 3.54 -22.71
N PRO A 2 6.07 3.94 -21.50
CA PRO A 2 5.33 5.17 -21.28
C PRO A 2 6.17 6.38 -21.71
N VAL A 3 5.50 7.38 -22.28
CA VAL A 3 6.11 8.65 -22.70
C VAL A 3 5.70 9.72 -21.69
N PRO A 4 6.61 10.64 -21.29
CA PRO A 4 6.23 11.76 -20.44
C PRO A 4 5.10 12.57 -21.07
N PRO A 5 4.18 13.10 -20.24
CA PRO A 5 3.10 13.94 -20.76
C PRO A 5 3.68 15.21 -21.41
N PRO A 6 3.01 15.79 -22.43
CA PRO A 6 3.46 17.02 -23.05
C PRO A 6 3.45 18.18 -22.03
N PRO A 7 4.27 19.23 -22.24
CA PRO A 7 4.27 20.40 -21.36
C PRO A 7 2.87 20.98 -21.19
N GLY A 8 2.46 21.24 -19.95
CA GLY A 8 1.14 21.79 -19.62
C GLY A 8 -0.01 20.77 -19.62
N ALA A 9 0.25 19.49 -19.89
CA ALA A 9 -0.78 18.46 -19.78
C ALA A 9 -1.33 18.35 -18.34
N PRO A 10 -2.64 18.06 -18.17
CA PRO A 10 -3.22 17.89 -16.85
C PRO A 10 -2.55 16.78 -16.05
N THR A 11 -2.34 17.01 -14.75
CA THR A 11 -1.94 15.98 -13.77
C THR A 11 -3.01 15.84 -12.69
N ALA A 12 -3.05 14.68 -12.04
CA ALA A 12 -3.95 14.40 -10.93
C ALA A 12 -3.17 13.91 -9.70
N ARG A 13 -3.68 14.22 -8.51
CA ARG A 13 -3.12 13.72 -7.24
C ARG A 13 -4.01 12.62 -6.68
N ILE A 14 -3.42 11.46 -6.37
CA ILE A 14 -4.08 10.34 -5.73
C ILE A 14 -3.54 10.20 -4.30
N LEU A 15 -4.43 10.26 -3.32
CA LEU A 15 -4.09 9.92 -1.93
C LEU A 15 -3.97 8.40 -1.82
N PHE A 16 -2.94 7.91 -1.13
CA PHE A 16 -2.76 6.49 -0.86
C PHE A 16 -2.62 6.24 0.64
N LEU A 17 -3.56 5.47 1.19
CA LEU A 17 -3.59 5.05 2.59
C LEU A 17 -3.47 3.53 2.66
N THR A 18 -2.71 3.02 3.61
CA THR A 18 -2.54 1.58 3.80
C THR A 18 -2.13 1.30 5.24
N ASP A 19 -2.48 0.11 5.74
CA ASP A 19 -1.97 -0.41 7.02
C ASP A 19 -2.21 0.59 8.16
N LEU A 20 -3.50 0.92 8.38
CA LEU A 20 -3.92 1.87 9.41
C LEU A 20 -3.76 1.28 10.82
N HIS A 21 -4.06 -0.01 10.95
CA HIS A 21 -4.03 -0.79 12.19
C HIS A 21 -4.50 0.01 13.42
N TRP A 22 -5.80 0.27 13.46
CA TRP A 22 -6.42 0.91 14.59
C TRP A 22 -6.49 -0.06 15.78
N ASP A 23 -5.75 0.23 16.85
CA ASP A 23 -5.90 -0.45 18.14
C ASP A 23 -6.87 0.31 19.05
N ARG A 24 -8.07 -0.27 19.20
CA ARG A 24 -9.09 0.25 20.11
C ARG A 24 -8.64 0.29 21.57
N ARG A 25 -7.68 -0.53 21.97
CA ARG A 25 -7.17 -0.60 23.35
C ARG A 25 -5.84 0.12 23.55
N TYR A 26 -5.34 0.85 22.55
CA TYR A 26 -4.15 1.66 22.71
C TYR A 26 -4.36 2.63 23.88
N THR A 27 -3.44 2.62 24.84
CA THR A 27 -3.54 3.42 26.06
C THR A 27 -2.25 4.22 26.27
N PRO A 28 -2.26 5.55 26.07
CA PRO A 28 -1.11 6.40 26.38
C PRO A 28 -0.63 6.17 27.81
N GLY A 29 0.69 6.13 28.00
CA GLY A 29 1.31 5.87 29.31
C GLY A 29 1.46 4.39 29.68
N SER A 30 0.88 3.45 28.94
CA SER A 30 1.07 2.01 29.16
C SER A 30 2.44 1.51 28.71
N ALA A 31 2.81 0.27 29.03
CA ALA A 31 4.13 -0.26 28.66
C ALA A 31 4.27 -0.45 27.13
N ALA A 32 5.26 0.20 26.52
CA ALA A 32 5.58 0.03 25.09
C ALA A 32 6.44 -1.21 24.81
N ALA A 33 7.14 -1.71 25.83
CA ALA A 33 7.86 -2.97 25.81
C ALA A 33 7.18 -3.95 26.77
N CYS A 34 6.57 -4.99 26.22
CA CYS A 34 5.83 -6.02 26.93
C CYS A 34 6.17 -7.39 26.32
N PRO A 35 5.87 -8.52 27.00
CA PRO A 35 6.13 -9.85 26.45
C PRO A 35 5.22 -10.20 25.26
N ASP A 36 4.04 -9.57 25.14
CA ASP A 36 3.05 -9.88 24.09
C ASP A 36 3.48 -9.40 22.70
N PRO A 37 2.91 -9.95 21.60
CA PRO A 37 3.25 -9.52 20.23
C PRO A 37 2.83 -8.08 19.89
N LEU A 38 1.86 -7.50 20.63
CA LEU A 38 1.41 -6.12 20.52
C LEU A 38 1.30 -5.49 21.93
N CYS A 39 1.99 -4.37 22.13
CA CYS A 39 2.07 -3.62 23.39
C CYS A 39 1.34 -2.27 23.31
N CYS A 40 1.65 -1.34 24.23
CA CYS A 40 0.98 -0.04 24.35
C CYS A 40 -0.50 -0.13 24.74
N ARG A 41 -0.84 -1.13 25.56
CA ARG A 41 -2.21 -1.44 26.01
C ARG A 41 -2.20 -1.67 27.52
N GLY A 42 -3.34 -1.42 28.17
CA GLY A 42 -3.56 -1.80 29.56
C GLY A 42 -3.13 -0.73 30.57
N ALA A 43 -2.62 -1.17 31.72
CA ALA A 43 -2.35 -0.30 32.86
C ALA A 43 -1.20 0.70 32.58
N PRO A 44 -1.20 1.86 33.23
CA PRO A 44 -0.07 2.80 33.21
C PRO A 44 1.23 2.10 33.61
N HIS A 45 2.33 2.51 32.98
CA HIS A 45 3.67 2.04 33.28
C HIS A 45 4.46 3.12 34.01
N ASP A 46 4.90 2.81 35.22
CA ASP A 46 5.76 3.69 36.01
C ASP A 46 7.23 3.54 35.56
N GLY A 47 7.72 4.46 34.73
CA GLY A 47 9.12 4.49 34.31
C GLY A 47 9.36 4.86 32.83
N PRO A 48 10.62 4.82 32.36
CA PRO A 48 10.93 5.02 30.96
C PRO A 48 10.33 3.92 30.09
N GLY A 49 9.93 4.24 28.85
CA GLY A 49 9.29 3.26 27.95
C GLY A 49 7.77 3.22 28.03
N ALA A 50 7.16 4.26 28.60
CA ALA A 50 5.72 4.50 28.52
C ALA A 50 5.30 4.88 27.09
N ALA A 51 4.13 4.41 26.67
CA ALA A 51 3.58 4.65 25.35
C ALA A 51 3.23 6.12 25.14
N GLY A 52 3.67 6.70 24.02
CA GLY A 52 3.37 8.07 23.63
C GLY A 52 1.88 8.28 23.35
N PHE A 53 1.44 9.53 23.37
CA PHE A 53 0.04 9.86 23.09
C PHE A 53 -0.34 9.60 21.62
N TRP A 54 0.53 9.94 20.66
CA TRP A 54 0.25 9.80 19.23
C TRP A 54 0.62 8.43 18.64
N GLY A 55 1.27 7.57 19.42
CA GLY A 55 1.91 6.35 18.94
C GLY A 55 3.29 6.21 19.54
N THR A 56 3.90 5.03 19.38
CA THR A 56 5.20 4.70 19.99
C THR A 56 6.07 3.90 19.05
N TYR A 57 7.37 4.20 19.03
CA TYR A 57 8.37 3.37 18.37
C TYR A 57 8.55 2.05 19.12
N GLY A 58 7.85 1.02 18.65
CA GLY A 58 7.87 -0.32 19.23
C GLY A 58 6.91 -1.24 18.49
N LYS A 59 6.60 -2.40 19.09
CA LYS A 59 5.55 -3.33 18.61
C LYS A 59 4.18 -2.84 19.08
N CYS A 60 3.80 -1.67 18.59
CA CYS A 60 2.55 -0.99 18.93
C CYS A 60 1.85 -0.50 17.67
N ASP A 61 0.53 -0.48 17.72
CA ASP A 61 -0.37 0.05 16.71
C ASP A 61 -0.89 1.43 17.11
N LEU A 62 -1.82 2.00 16.32
CA LEU A 62 -2.24 3.38 16.50
C LEU A 62 -3.55 3.55 17.27
N PRO A 63 -3.65 4.60 18.12
CA PRO A 63 -4.93 5.07 18.59
C PRO A 63 -5.70 5.82 17.50
N LEU A 64 -7.03 5.85 17.61
CA LEU A 64 -7.91 6.44 16.58
C LEU A 64 -7.60 7.94 16.34
N HIS A 65 -7.23 8.69 17.38
CA HIS A 65 -6.98 10.13 17.26
C HIS A 65 -5.75 10.46 16.41
N THR A 66 -4.77 9.55 16.27
CA THR A 66 -3.64 9.75 15.35
C THR A 66 -4.10 9.61 13.90
N ILE A 67 -4.94 8.61 13.60
CA ILE A 67 -5.55 8.43 12.28
C ILE A 67 -6.46 9.61 11.95
N ASP A 68 -7.25 10.08 12.92
CA ASP A 68 -8.09 11.27 12.76
C ASP A 68 -7.25 12.53 12.47
N ALA A 69 -6.15 12.72 13.20
CA ALA A 69 -5.24 13.86 12.97
C ALA A 69 -4.56 13.82 11.60
N LEU A 70 -4.19 12.63 11.10
CA LEU A 70 -3.73 12.44 9.72
C LEU A 70 -4.77 12.97 8.73
N LEU A 71 -6.00 12.52 8.87
CA LEU A 71 -7.06 12.83 7.92
C LEU A 71 -7.51 14.30 8.02
N ALA A 72 -7.50 14.87 9.21
CA ALA A 72 -7.91 16.25 9.46
C ALA A 72 -6.97 17.30 8.83
N GLN A 73 -5.69 16.97 8.61
CA GLN A 73 -4.75 17.88 7.94
C GLN A 73 -4.77 17.80 6.41
N LEU A 74 -5.43 16.78 5.83
CA LEU A 74 -5.54 16.66 4.39
C LEU A 74 -6.43 17.79 3.83
N PRO A 75 -6.14 18.32 2.63
CA PRO A 75 -6.96 19.36 2.02
C PRO A 75 -8.39 18.84 1.81
N ASN A 76 -9.39 19.58 2.32
CA ASN A 76 -10.80 19.23 2.14
C ASN A 76 -11.18 19.12 0.66
N ALA A 77 -11.71 17.97 0.25
CA ALA A 77 -12.20 17.72 -1.11
C ALA A 77 -13.48 18.51 -1.47
N THR A 78 -14.09 19.21 -0.51
CA THR A 78 -15.40 19.89 -0.67
C THR A 78 -15.34 21.27 -1.33
N ARG A 79 -14.19 21.72 -1.84
CA ARG A 79 -14.08 22.97 -2.63
C ARG A 79 -14.23 22.78 -4.15
N HIS A 80 -14.78 21.67 -4.62
CA HIS A 80 -15.33 21.63 -5.97
C HIS A 80 -16.68 22.36 -6.00
N THR A 81 -16.64 23.69 -6.09
CA THR A 81 -17.75 24.42 -6.69
C THR A 81 -17.79 24.00 -8.16
N SER A 82 -18.97 23.57 -8.58
CA SER A 82 -19.36 23.27 -9.94
C SER A 82 -19.06 24.45 -10.86
N ASP A 83 -17.89 24.47 -11.50
CA ASP A 83 -17.71 25.20 -12.75
C ASP A 83 -16.94 24.30 -13.71
N SER A 84 -17.73 23.73 -14.62
CA SER A 84 -17.31 23.01 -15.81
C SER A 84 -16.68 23.98 -16.81
N THR A 85 -15.50 24.51 -16.48
CA THR A 85 -14.61 25.19 -17.43
C THR A 85 -13.17 24.96 -17.00
N GLY A 86 -12.59 23.86 -17.52
CA GLY A 86 -11.25 23.73 -18.12
C GLY A 86 -9.99 24.41 -17.57
N ASP A 87 -10.02 25.24 -16.54
CA ASP A 87 -8.84 25.92 -16.00
C ASP A 87 -9.11 26.37 -14.58
N SER A 88 -8.45 25.75 -13.60
CA SER A 88 -7.88 26.44 -12.44
C SER A 88 -7.32 25.45 -11.44
N ALA A 89 -6.02 25.58 -11.21
CA ALA A 89 -5.41 25.23 -9.95
C ALA A 89 -6.15 25.97 -8.83
N SER A 90 -7.15 25.34 -8.20
CA SER A 90 -7.78 25.89 -7.01
C SER A 90 -6.76 25.76 -5.87
N ASN A 91 -5.90 26.76 -5.72
CA ASN A 91 -5.01 26.89 -4.60
C ASN A 91 -5.88 26.95 -3.34
N THR A 92 -5.79 25.92 -2.50
CA THR A 92 -6.19 26.06 -1.10
C THR A 92 -5.27 27.11 -0.46
N SER A 93 -5.66 27.69 0.68
CA SER A 93 -4.90 28.76 1.35
C SER A 93 -3.45 28.38 1.77
N ASN A 94 -3.03 27.15 1.50
CA ASN A 94 -1.69 26.60 1.71
C ASN A 94 -1.03 26.08 0.41
N GLY A 95 -1.56 26.40 -0.78
CA GLY A 95 -1.00 26.00 -2.08
C GLY A 95 -1.14 24.51 -2.43
N THR A 96 -1.94 23.73 -1.69
CA THR A 96 -2.07 22.28 -1.89
C THR A 96 -3.26 21.96 -2.79
N ARG A 97 -3.01 21.34 -3.95
CA ARG A 97 -4.04 20.87 -4.90
C ARG A 97 -4.88 19.74 -4.29
N ALA A 98 -6.19 19.75 -4.56
CA ALA A 98 -7.12 18.70 -4.15
C ALA A 98 -6.78 17.33 -4.74
N PHE A 99 -7.23 16.25 -4.09
CA PHE A 99 -7.09 14.88 -4.58
C PHE A 99 -8.21 14.55 -5.57
N ALA A 100 -7.88 13.81 -6.63
CA ALA A 100 -8.87 13.33 -7.61
C ALA A 100 -9.54 12.02 -7.15
N ALA A 101 -8.81 11.17 -6.43
CA ALA A 101 -9.32 9.97 -5.76
C ALA A 101 -8.41 9.57 -4.60
N ALA A 102 -8.86 8.63 -3.77
CA ALA A 102 -8.03 7.96 -2.79
C ALA A 102 -8.02 6.44 -3.02
N TYR A 103 -6.86 5.81 -2.89
CA TYR A 103 -6.70 4.36 -2.84
C TYR A 103 -6.42 3.95 -1.39
N TRP A 104 -7.08 2.88 -0.93
CA TRP A 104 -6.97 2.43 0.46
C TRP A 104 -6.80 0.91 0.55
N THR A 105 -5.58 0.43 0.76
CA THR A 105 -5.25 -0.98 0.54
C THR A 105 -5.37 -1.87 1.77
N GLY A 106 -6.34 -1.63 2.66
CA GLY A 106 -6.69 -2.55 3.74
C GLY A 106 -5.84 -2.42 5.00
N ASP A 107 -5.86 -3.48 5.82
CA ASP A 107 -5.26 -3.60 7.14
C ASP A 107 -5.72 -2.52 8.12
N ILE A 108 -7.01 -2.63 8.45
CA ILE A 108 -7.73 -1.77 9.37
C ILE A 108 -7.53 -2.22 10.84
N PRO A 109 -7.73 -3.50 11.18
CA PRO A 109 -7.64 -3.95 12.58
C PRO A 109 -6.18 -4.07 13.03
N ALA A 110 -5.95 -3.92 14.34
CA ALA A 110 -4.63 -4.06 14.95
C ALA A 110 -4.05 -5.50 14.91
N HIS A 111 -2.83 -5.66 15.39
CA HIS A 111 -2.11 -6.94 15.49
C HIS A 111 -2.46 -7.75 16.76
N ASP A 112 -3.62 -7.50 17.39
CA ASP A 112 -4.08 -8.24 18.57
C ASP A 112 -4.80 -9.56 18.23
N VAL A 113 -4.24 -10.26 17.24
CA VAL A 113 -4.82 -11.41 16.52
C VAL A 113 -5.22 -12.58 17.43
N TRP A 114 -4.66 -12.67 18.63
CA TRP A 114 -4.98 -13.71 19.62
C TRP A 114 -6.34 -13.52 20.31
N GLN A 115 -6.96 -12.33 20.20
CA GLN A 115 -8.21 -12.00 20.89
C GLN A 115 -9.21 -11.19 20.05
N GLN A 116 -9.25 -11.44 18.74
CA GLN A 116 -10.16 -10.77 17.82
C GLN A 116 -11.43 -11.58 17.54
N SER A 117 -12.60 -10.96 17.73
CA SER A 117 -13.89 -11.51 17.30
C SER A 117 -14.36 -10.89 15.98
N ARG A 118 -15.30 -11.54 15.27
CA ARG A 118 -15.91 -10.94 14.05
C ARG A 118 -16.55 -9.59 14.37
N GLY A 119 -17.13 -9.45 15.56
CA GLY A 119 -17.71 -8.19 16.02
C GLY A 119 -16.68 -7.06 16.15
N ASP A 120 -15.46 -7.38 16.57
CA ASP A 120 -14.36 -6.41 16.64
C ASP A 120 -13.88 -6.02 15.23
N GLN A 121 -13.71 -6.98 14.32
CA GLN A 121 -13.34 -6.71 12.92
C GLN A 121 -14.35 -5.80 12.22
N LEU A 122 -15.65 -6.13 12.35
CA LEU A 122 -16.72 -5.31 11.76
C LEU A 122 -16.81 -3.92 12.40
N ARG A 123 -16.47 -3.79 13.68
CA ARG A 123 -16.39 -2.49 14.34
C ARG A 123 -15.22 -1.68 13.78
N ALA A 124 -14.04 -2.27 13.62
CA ALA A 124 -12.89 -1.61 13.00
C ALA A 124 -13.22 -1.11 11.60
N LEU A 125 -13.77 -1.99 10.75
CA LEU A 125 -14.22 -1.66 9.39
C LEU A 125 -15.18 -0.47 9.38
N ARG A 126 -16.25 -0.51 10.18
CA ARG A 126 -17.29 0.52 10.20
C ARG A 126 -16.78 1.84 10.74
N THR A 127 -16.03 1.83 11.85
CA THR A 127 -15.48 3.03 12.48
C THR A 127 -14.53 3.75 11.54
N VAL A 128 -13.54 3.05 10.99
CA VAL A 128 -12.51 3.67 10.14
C VAL A 128 -13.11 4.10 8.79
N THR A 129 -14.02 3.31 8.20
CA THR A 129 -14.74 3.72 6.99
C THR A 129 -15.57 4.99 7.23
N ALA A 130 -16.27 5.09 8.36
CA ALA A 130 -17.05 6.27 8.72
C ALA A 130 -16.14 7.49 8.94
N LEU A 131 -14.99 7.31 9.59
CA LEU A 131 -14.00 8.36 9.79
C LEU A 131 -13.46 8.89 8.45
N LEU A 132 -13.05 7.99 7.55
CA LEU A 132 -12.60 8.34 6.19
C LEU A 132 -13.68 9.09 5.43
N ARG A 133 -14.93 8.62 5.45
CA ARG A 133 -16.05 9.31 4.80
C ARG A 133 -16.25 10.72 5.37
N SER A 134 -16.20 10.86 6.69
CA SER A 134 -16.38 12.15 7.36
C SER A 134 -15.26 13.14 7.03
N ARG A 135 -14.01 12.69 6.92
CA ARG A 135 -12.84 13.55 6.71
C ARG A 135 -12.55 13.83 5.23
N LEU A 136 -12.76 12.85 4.36
CA LEU A 136 -12.50 12.96 2.93
C LEU A 136 -13.72 13.49 2.14
N GLY A 137 -14.90 13.56 2.77
CA GLY A 137 -16.11 14.14 2.19
C GLY A 137 -16.52 13.46 0.89
N GLY A 138 -16.64 14.25 -0.19
CA GLY A 138 -17.04 13.77 -1.51
C GLY A 138 -15.95 13.03 -2.29
N LEU A 139 -14.73 12.91 -1.76
CA LEU A 139 -13.65 12.18 -2.43
C LEU A 139 -14.00 10.70 -2.56
N ARG A 140 -13.88 10.16 -3.78
CA ARG A 140 -14.12 8.75 -4.03
C ARG A 140 -12.92 7.93 -3.55
N VAL A 141 -13.19 6.97 -2.66
CA VAL A 141 -12.19 6.06 -2.09
C VAL A 141 -12.35 4.66 -2.70
N PHE A 142 -11.26 4.11 -3.21
CA PHE A 142 -11.21 2.75 -3.75
C PHE A 142 -10.43 1.84 -2.80
N PRO A 143 -11.12 1.04 -1.97
CA PRO A 143 -10.48 0.15 -1.03
C PRO A 143 -10.01 -1.18 -1.65
N ALA A 144 -9.03 -1.82 -1.03
CA ALA A 144 -8.69 -3.24 -1.21
C ALA A 144 -8.75 -3.97 0.14
N VAL A 145 -8.83 -5.30 0.10
CA VAL A 145 -8.90 -6.15 1.30
C VAL A 145 -7.49 -6.53 1.73
N GLY A 146 -7.13 -6.24 2.98
CA GLY A 146 -5.88 -6.67 3.61
C GLY A 146 -6.02 -8.00 4.33
N ASN A 147 -4.96 -8.44 5.01
CA ASN A 147 -4.92 -9.75 5.64
C ASN A 147 -5.41 -9.75 7.10
N HIS A 148 -5.48 -8.57 7.72
CA HIS A 148 -6.01 -8.39 9.07
C HIS A 148 -7.53 -8.20 9.13
N GLU A 149 -8.25 -8.04 8.01
CA GLU A 149 -9.71 -7.84 8.05
C GLU A 149 -10.50 -9.04 8.58
N ALA A 150 -10.01 -10.26 8.36
CA ALA A 150 -10.65 -11.49 8.82
C ALA A 150 -10.22 -11.89 10.24
N THR A 151 -11.02 -12.73 10.89
CA THR A 151 -10.61 -13.45 12.09
C THR A 151 -10.94 -14.94 11.95
N PRO A 152 -9.98 -15.85 12.18
CA PRO A 152 -8.57 -15.59 12.50
C PRO A 152 -7.83 -14.79 11.41
N VAL A 153 -6.74 -14.11 11.77
CA VAL A 153 -5.91 -13.37 10.80
C VAL A 153 -5.50 -14.27 9.62
N ASN A 154 -5.42 -13.72 8.41
CA ASN A 154 -5.14 -14.43 7.16
C ASN A 154 -6.21 -15.47 6.72
N ALA A 155 -7.28 -15.70 7.48
CA ALA A 155 -8.27 -16.72 7.18
C ALA A 155 -9.28 -16.25 6.12
N PHE A 156 -8.91 -16.38 4.84
CA PHE A 156 -9.77 -16.03 3.70
C PHE A 156 -10.15 -17.27 2.89
N PRO A 157 -11.18 -18.02 3.33
CA PRO A 157 -11.66 -19.19 2.61
C PRO A 157 -12.18 -18.79 1.21
N PRO A 158 -11.76 -19.50 0.14
CA PRO A 158 -12.26 -19.21 -1.21
C PRO A 158 -13.77 -19.51 -1.36
N PRO A 159 -14.42 -19.02 -2.43
CA PRO A 159 -15.89 -19.09 -2.58
C PRO A 159 -16.51 -20.49 -2.63
N TYR A 160 -15.72 -21.55 -2.82
CA TYR A 160 -16.19 -22.94 -2.71
C TYR A 160 -16.49 -23.36 -1.26
N VAL A 161 -16.02 -22.59 -0.27
CA VAL A 161 -16.37 -22.77 1.14
C VAL A 161 -17.65 -21.99 1.43
N HIS A 162 -18.67 -22.68 1.94
CA HIS A 162 -20.00 -22.10 2.16
C HIS A 162 -20.38 -22.01 3.64
N GLY A 163 -21.51 -21.37 3.90
CA GLY A 163 -22.08 -21.25 5.24
C GLY A 163 -21.26 -20.32 6.15
N ASN A 164 -21.39 -20.54 7.45
CA ASN A 164 -20.83 -19.63 8.46
C ASN A 164 -19.29 -19.58 8.47
N GLN A 165 -18.62 -20.58 7.89
CA GLN A 165 -17.15 -20.60 7.80
C GLN A 165 -16.61 -19.74 6.64
N SER A 166 -17.46 -19.38 5.66
CA SER A 166 -17.06 -18.51 4.55
C SER A 166 -16.74 -17.07 5.01
N ALA A 167 -16.13 -16.29 4.11
CA ALA A 167 -15.85 -14.87 4.32
C ALA A 167 -17.05 -13.95 4.03
N ALA A 168 -18.25 -14.49 3.76
CA ALA A 168 -19.44 -13.70 3.38
C ALA A 168 -19.80 -12.63 4.43
N TRP A 169 -19.69 -12.96 5.73
CA TRP A 169 -19.94 -12.01 6.83
C TRP A 169 -19.09 -10.72 6.73
N LEU A 170 -17.88 -10.83 6.19
CA LEU A 170 -16.94 -9.74 6.02
C LEU A 170 -17.21 -9.00 4.71
N TYR A 171 -17.32 -9.73 3.60
CA TYR A 171 -17.52 -9.13 2.27
C TYR A 171 -18.87 -8.43 2.12
N ASP A 172 -19.92 -8.95 2.74
CA ASP A 172 -21.23 -8.29 2.78
C ASP A 172 -21.15 -6.99 3.56
N ALA A 173 -20.49 -7.00 4.73
CA ALA A 173 -20.30 -5.80 5.53
C ALA A 173 -19.39 -4.76 4.85
N MET A 174 -18.38 -5.19 4.10
CA MET A 174 -17.56 -4.31 3.24
C MET A 174 -18.40 -3.69 2.14
N ALA A 175 -19.22 -4.47 1.45
CA ALA A 175 -20.10 -3.95 0.40
C ALA A 175 -21.10 -2.93 0.93
N GLU A 176 -21.67 -3.15 2.13
CA GLU A 176 -22.51 -2.16 2.81
C GLU A 176 -21.73 -0.91 3.22
N ALA A 177 -20.54 -1.09 3.81
CA ALA A 177 -19.71 0.02 4.28
C ALA A 177 -19.19 0.87 3.12
N TRP A 178 -18.92 0.28 1.95
CA TRP A 178 -18.28 0.95 0.81
C TRP A 178 -19.24 1.30 -0.34
N GLN A 179 -20.54 1.02 -0.20
CA GLN A 179 -21.54 1.29 -1.26
C GLN A 179 -21.59 2.74 -1.74
N GLY A 180 -21.22 3.71 -0.89
CA GLY A 180 -21.17 5.12 -1.27
C GLY A 180 -20.02 5.48 -2.22
N TRP A 181 -19.02 4.61 -2.38
CA TRP A 181 -17.86 4.85 -3.23
C TRP A 181 -17.83 3.96 -4.47
N LEU A 182 -18.49 2.80 -4.42
CA LEU A 182 -18.37 1.74 -5.43
C LEU A 182 -19.68 1.55 -6.21
N PRO A 183 -19.61 1.35 -7.54
CA PRO A 183 -20.80 1.13 -8.35
C PRO A 183 -21.41 -0.26 -8.06
N PRO A 184 -22.71 -0.47 -8.36
CA PRO A 184 -23.39 -1.75 -8.07
C PRO A 184 -22.68 -2.98 -8.65
N ALA A 185 -22.05 -2.87 -9.82
CA ALA A 185 -21.29 -3.97 -10.42
C ALA A 185 -20.06 -4.37 -9.60
N ALA A 186 -19.32 -3.39 -9.08
CA ALA A 186 -18.17 -3.63 -8.20
C ALA A 186 -18.61 -4.28 -6.88
N LEU A 187 -19.74 -3.84 -6.32
CA LEU A 187 -20.29 -4.42 -5.09
C LEU A 187 -20.71 -5.90 -5.25
N ARG A 188 -21.00 -6.37 -6.48
CA ARG A 188 -21.32 -7.80 -6.71
C ARG A 188 -20.08 -8.68 -6.61
N THR A 189 -18.99 -8.32 -7.29
CA THR A 189 -17.74 -9.10 -7.21
C THR A 189 -17.08 -8.97 -5.85
N LEU A 190 -17.21 -7.80 -5.21
CA LEU A 190 -16.76 -7.59 -3.83
C LEU A 190 -17.41 -8.58 -2.87
N ARG A 191 -18.75 -8.76 -2.93
CA ARG A 191 -19.44 -9.78 -2.12
C ARG A 191 -19.02 -11.21 -2.46
N ALA A 192 -18.74 -11.48 -3.73
CA ALA A 192 -18.37 -12.82 -4.20
C ALA A 192 -16.96 -13.25 -3.78
N GLY A 193 -15.98 -12.33 -3.72
CA GLY A 193 -14.59 -12.72 -3.48
C GLY A 193 -13.67 -11.62 -2.95
N GLY A 194 -14.17 -10.45 -2.57
CA GLY A 194 -13.35 -9.38 -2.01
C GLY A 194 -12.59 -8.55 -3.05
N PHE A 195 -12.85 -8.71 -4.35
CA PHE A 195 -12.19 -7.99 -5.45
C PHE A 195 -13.20 -7.33 -6.38
N TYR A 196 -12.78 -6.29 -7.10
CA TYR A 196 -13.65 -5.57 -8.02
C TYR A 196 -12.90 -4.72 -9.04
N THR A 197 -13.63 -4.25 -10.06
CA THR A 197 -13.15 -3.19 -10.96
C THR A 197 -14.15 -2.04 -11.01
N ALA A 198 -13.65 -0.81 -11.18
CA ALA A 198 -14.45 0.38 -11.34
C ALA A 198 -13.70 1.44 -12.17
N GLN A 199 -14.43 2.25 -12.92
CA GLN A 199 -13.84 3.40 -13.61
C GLN A 199 -13.48 4.49 -12.59
N VAL A 200 -12.25 5.02 -12.67
CA VAL A 200 -11.81 6.16 -11.85
C VAL A 200 -12.25 7.46 -12.53
N TRP A 201 -11.91 7.61 -13.80
CA TRP A 201 -12.35 8.67 -14.72
C TRP A 201 -12.25 8.14 -16.17
N PRO A 202 -12.78 8.85 -17.19
CA PRO A 202 -12.73 8.38 -18.58
C PRO A 202 -11.32 7.98 -19.04
N GLY A 203 -11.17 6.76 -19.56
CA GLY A 203 -9.88 6.22 -19.99
C GLY A 203 -9.03 5.57 -18.89
N LEU A 204 -9.42 5.68 -17.61
CA LEU A 204 -8.75 4.99 -16.50
C LEU A 204 -9.70 4.09 -15.70
N ARG A 205 -9.38 2.80 -15.69
CA ARG A 205 -10.00 1.78 -14.88
C ARG A 205 -9.12 1.44 -13.68
N LEU A 206 -9.75 1.15 -12.55
CA LEU A 206 -9.11 0.56 -11.39
C LEU A 206 -9.53 -0.89 -11.23
N VAL A 207 -8.56 -1.73 -10.86
CA VAL A 207 -8.75 -3.11 -10.43
C VAL A 207 -8.26 -3.21 -8.99
N SER A 208 -9.16 -3.59 -8.08
CA SER A 208 -8.83 -3.90 -6.69
C SER A 208 -8.82 -5.41 -6.49
N LEU A 209 -7.66 -5.97 -6.18
CA LEU A 209 -7.44 -7.39 -5.98
C LEU A 209 -7.51 -7.76 -4.49
N ASN A 210 -8.08 -8.92 -4.21
CA ASN A 210 -7.97 -9.58 -2.93
C ASN A 210 -6.71 -10.47 -2.91
N MET A 211 -5.62 -9.91 -2.39
CA MET A 211 -4.32 -10.57 -2.40
C MET A 211 -4.24 -11.72 -1.37
N ASN A 212 -5.23 -11.88 -0.48
CA ASN A 212 -5.27 -13.02 0.44
C ASN A 212 -5.40 -14.38 -0.26
N PHE A 213 -5.89 -14.40 -1.50
CA PHE A 213 -5.91 -15.61 -2.33
C PHE A 213 -4.55 -15.99 -2.92
N CYS A 214 -3.54 -15.15 -2.73
CA CYS A 214 -2.16 -15.48 -3.04
C CYS A 214 -1.30 -15.70 -1.79
N SER A 215 -1.78 -15.33 -0.59
CA SER A 215 -0.97 -15.29 0.63
C SER A 215 -0.48 -16.68 1.06
N GLN A 216 0.79 -16.77 1.45
CA GLN A 216 1.35 -17.97 2.07
C GLN A 216 0.75 -18.26 3.45
N ALA A 217 0.25 -17.22 4.14
CA ALA A 217 -0.34 -17.33 5.48
C ALA A 217 -1.83 -17.73 5.45
N ASN A 218 -2.48 -17.71 4.28
CA ASN A 218 -3.86 -18.15 4.15
C ASN A 218 -3.93 -19.68 4.09
N PHE A 219 -4.07 -20.30 5.27
CA PHE A 219 -4.09 -21.75 5.42
C PHE A 219 -5.24 -22.46 4.67
N TRP A 220 -6.31 -21.76 4.27
CA TRP A 220 -7.38 -22.35 3.44
C TRP A 220 -6.90 -22.78 2.05
N LEU A 221 -5.81 -22.19 1.57
CA LEU A 221 -5.22 -22.52 0.27
C LEU A 221 -4.55 -23.90 0.26
N LEU A 222 -4.34 -24.53 1.43
CA LEU A 222 -3.90 -25.93 1.53
C LEU A 222 -4.92 -26.90 0.91
N ILE A 223 -6.20 -26.56 0.89
CA ILE A 223 -7.25 -27.37 0.25
C ILE A 223 -7.13 -27.27 -1.28
N ASN A 224 -7.10 -26.03 -1.79
CA ASN A 224 -6.93 -25.75 -3.21
C ASN A 224 -6.39 -24.32 -3.40
N ALA A 225 -5.18 -24.22 -3.94
CA ALA A 225 -4.50 -22.96 -4.26
C ALA A 225 -4.57 -22.59 -5.75
N THR A 226 -5.27 -23.36 -6.58
CA THR A 226 -5.41 -23.08 -8.02
C THR A 226 -6.40 -21.93 -8.23
N ASP A 227 -5.86 -20.77 -8.60
CA ASP A 227 -6.58 -19.51 -8.85
C ASP A 227 -7.85 -19.34 -8.00
N PRO A 228 -7.72 -19.17 -6.68
CA PRO A 228 -8.87 -19.11 -5.81
C PRO A 228 -9.82 -17.97 -6.22
N ALA A 229 -11.12 -18.28 -6.25
CA ALA A 229 -12.17 -17.42 -6.79
C ALA A 229 -12.08 -17.10 -8.30
N GLY A 230 -11.19 -17.75 -9.05
CA GLY A 230 -10.95 -17.44 -10.46
C GLY A 230 -10.43 -16.01 -10.67
N GLN A 231 -9.74 -15.45 -9.67
CA GLN A 231 -9.39 -14.02 -9.63
C GLN A 231 -8.39 -13.64 -10.73
N LEU A 232 -7.38 -14.47 -11.02
CA LEU A 232 -6.44 -14.20 -12.10
C LEU A 232 -7.11 -14.36 -13.47
N GLN A 233 -7.97 -15.36 -13.64
CA GLN A 233 -8.78 -15.51 -14.85
C GLN A 233 -9.69 -14.30 -15.09
N TRP A 234 -10.33 -13.80 -14.02
CA TRP A 234 -11.13 -12.58 -14.05
C TRP A 234 -10.28 -11.34 -14.39
N LEU A 235 -9.10 -11.18 -13.76
CA LEU A 235 -8.17 -10.09 -14.03
C LEU A 235 -7.76 -10.05 -15.50
N MET A 236 -7.41 -11.19 -16.09
CA MET A 236 -7.08 -11.28 -17.52
C MET A 236 -8.24 -10.79 -18.40
N GLY A 237 -9.48 -11.14 -18.06
CA GLY A 237 -10.66 -10.64 -18.77
C GLY A 237 -10.80 -9.12 -18.69
N VAL A 238 -10.66 -8.55 -17.48
CA VAL A 238 -10.72 -7.09 -17.29
C VAL A 238 -9.62 -6.35 -18.05
N LEU A 239 -8.40 -6.89 -18.06
CA LEU A 239 -7.27 -6.31 -18.79
C LEU A 239 -7.44 -6.41 -20.31
N ALA A 240 -7.98 -7.53 -20.81
CA ALA A 240 -8.28 -7.70 -22.23
C ALA A 240 -9.39 -6.75 -22.70
N ASP A 241 -10.44 -6.56 -21.89
CA ASP A 241 -11.48 -5.57 -22.15
C ASP A 241 -10.92 -4.15 -22.17
N ALA A 242 -10.08 -3.79 -21.19
CA ALA A 242 -9.42 -2.48 -21.15
C ALA A 242 -8.49 -2.25 -22.36
N GLU A 243 -7.73 -3.27 -22.77
CA GLU A 243 -6.88 -3.22 -23.97
C GLU A 243 -7.71 -2.97 -25.23
N ARG A 244 -8.82 -3.71 -25.41
CA ARG A 244 -9.77 -3.52 -26.53
C ARG A 244 -10.36 -2.11 -26.53
N ASP A 245 -10.74 -1.62 -25.37
CA ASP A 245 -11.45 -0.35 -25.22
C ASP A 245 -10.49 0.86 -25.14
N GLY A 246 -9.17 0.62 -25.22
CA GLY A 246 -8.14 1.66 -25.17
C GLY A 246 -7.98 2.32 -23.80
N GLU A 247 -8.51 1.70 -22.73
CA GLU A 247 -8.37 2.16 -21.36
C GLU A 247 -6.98 1.81 -20.79
N LYS A 248 -6.55 2.58 -19.80
CA LYS A 248 -5.44 2.20 -18.91
C LYS A 248 -5.97 1.64 -17.61
N VAL A 249 -5.13 0.87 -16.94
CA VAL A 249 -5.48 0.18 -15.69
C VAL A 249 -4.51 0.54 -14.58
N HIS A 250 -5.07 0.97 -13.44
CA HIS A 250 -4.41 0.94 -12.14
C HIS A 250 -4.80 -0.33 -11.39
N ILE A 251 -3.82 -1.05 -10.87
CA ILE A 251 -4.05 -2.20 -9.99
C ILE A 251 -3.75 -1.79 -8.56
N ILE A 252 -4.68 -2.04 -7.64
CA ILE A 252 -4.46 -1.92 -6.20
C ILE A 252 -4.64 -3.29 -5.54
N GLY A 253 -3.86 -3.55 -4.50
CA GLY A 253 -3.98 -4.74 -3.68
C GLY A 253 -3.27 -4.52 -2.35
N HIS A 254 -3.38 -5.47 -1.43
CA HIS A 254 -2.70 -5.35 -0.14
C HIS A 254 -1.28 -5.95 -0.17
N ILE A 255 -1.17 -7.28 -0.16
CA ILE A 255 0.09 -8.02 -0.20
C ILE A 255 0.75 -7.84 -1.57
N PRO A 256 2.03 -7.45 -1.65
CA PRO A 256 2.69 -7.25 -2.93
C PRO A 256 2.99 -8.59 -3.63
N PRO A 257 3.02 -8.63 -4.98
CA PRO A 257 3.03 -9.88 -5.75
C PRO A 257 4.21 -10.81 -5.48
N ALA A 258 5.39 -10.32 -5.11
CA ALA A 258 6.53 -11.20 -4.83
C ALA A 258 6.43 -11.93 -3.48
N HIS A 259 5.51 -11.52 -2.60
CA HIS A 259 5.22 -12.16 -1.31
C HIS A 259 4.18 -13.29 -1.42
N CYS A 260 3.51 -13.40 -2.58
CA CYS A 260 2.53 -14.43 -2.87
C CYS A 260 3.14 -15.84 -3.00
N LEU A 261 2.29 -16.87 -2.91
CA LEU A 261 2.57 -18.24 -3.32
C LEU A 261 3.17 -18.26 -4.72
N ARG A 262 4.23 -19.06 -4.90
CA ARG A 262 5.03 -19.10 -6.14
C ARG A 262 4.17 -19.21 -7.40
N SER A 263 3.27 -20.19 -7.48
CA SER A 263 2.44 -20.39 -8.68
C SER A 263 1.55 -19.18 -8.98
N TRP A 264 0.96 -18.55 -7.96
CA TRP A 264 0.12 -17.37 -8.15
C TRP A 264 0.96 -16.18 -8.62
N SER A 265 2.07 -15.92 -7.93
CA SER A 265 3.01 -14.83 -8.24
C SER A 265 3.54 -14.92 -9.67
N TRP A 266 3.90 -16.12 -10.13
CA TRP A 266 4.40 -16.34 -11.49
C TRP A 266 3.33 -16.11 -12.56
N ASN A 267 2.08 -16.52 -12.32
CA ASN A 267 0.99 -16.24 -13.26
C ASN A 267 0.64 -14.74 -13.29
N TYR A 268 0.61 -14.08 -12.13
CA TYR A 268 0.45 -12.62 -12.07
C TYR A 268 1.55 -11.89 -12.85
N TYR A 269 2.81 -12.30 -12.70
CA TYR A 269 3.94 -11.73 -13.43
C TYR A 269 3.78 -11.83 -14.95
N ARG A 270 3.32 -12.99 -15.45
CA ARG A 270 3.01 -13.22 -16.87
C ARG A 270 1.91 -12.30 -17.38
N ILE A 271 0.85 -12.15 -16.60
CA ILE A 271 -0.27 -11.26 -16.91
C ILE A 271 0.22 -9.82 -17.01
N VAL A 272 1.01 -9.36 -16.02
CA VAL A 272 1.61 -8.01 -16.04
C VAL A 272 2.49 -7.81 -17.28
N SER A 273 3.35 -8.78 -17.61
CA SER A 273 4.20 -8.69 -18.80
C SER A 273 3.39 -8.67 -20.11
N ARG A 274 2.30 -9.45 -20.22
CA ARG A 274 1.43 -9.46 -21.41
C ARG A 274 0.67 -8.16 -21.59
N PHE A 275 0.22 -7.54 -20.50
CA PHE A 275 -0.58 -6.31 -20.52
C PHE A 275 0.23 -5.07 -20.15
N GLU A 276 1.55 -5.07 -20.41
CA GLU A 276 2.45 -3.97 -20.05
C GLU A 276 2.09 -2.61 -20.68
N SER A 277 1.36 -2.61 -21.80
CA SER A 277 0.87 -1.40 -22.47
C SER A 277 -0.45 -0.89 -21.89
N THR A 278 -1.19 -1.73 -21.17
CA THR A 278 -2.52 -1.45 -20.59
C THR A 278 -2.42 -1.07 -19.12
N ILE A 279 -1.56 -1.75 -18.35
CA ILE A 279 -1.33 -1.45 -16.93
C ILE A 279 -0.44 -0.21 -16.83
N ALA A 280 -1.00 0.89 -16.30
CA ALA A 280 -0.29 2.15 -16.14
C ALA A 280 0.45 2.27 -14.79
N ALA A 281 -0.07 1.63 -13.74
CA ALA A 281 0.56 1.62 -12.42
C ALA A 281 -0.02 0.51 -11.53
N GLN A 282 0.76 0.08 -10.54
CA GLN A 282 0.34 -0.89 -9.52
C GLN A 282 0.71 -0.37 -8.12
N PHE A 283 -0.17 -0.58 -7.14
CA PHE A 283 -0.03 -0.01 -5.80
C PHE A 283 -0.40 -1.03 -4.70
N PHE A 284 0.50 -1.22 -3.75
CA PHE A 284 0.39 -2.21 -2.67
C PHE A 284 0.82 -1.61 -1.32
N GLY A 285 0.62 -2.39 -0.24
CA GLY A 285 1.00 -2.05 1.13
C GLY A 285 1.60 -3.26 1.84
N HIS A 286 1.09 -3.62 3.01
CA HIS A 286 1.40 -4.84 3.78
C HIS A 286 2.80 -4.89 4.40
N THR A 287 3.85 -4.50 3.69
CA THR A 287 5.22 -4.60 4.22
C THR A 287 5.55 -3.51 5.24
N HIS A 288 4.68 -2.51 5.36
CA HIS A 288 4.79 -1.30 6.19
C HIS A 288 5.96 -0.37 5.83
N LEU A 289 6.82 -0.76 4.91
CA LEU A 289 8.03 -0.05 4.49
C LEU A 289 7.81 0.70 3.16
N ASP A 290 8.68 1.68 2.88
CA ASP A 290 8.65 2.48 1.66
C ASP A 290 9.53 1.84 0.57
N GLU A 291 8.95 0.96 -0.25
CA GLU A 291 9.68 0.19 -1.26
C GLU A 291 8.89 0.01 -2.57
N PHE A 292 9.41 -0.83 -3.46
CA PHE A 292 8.79 -1.13 -4.75
C PHE A 292 9.25 -2.49 -5.28
N GLU A 293 8.50 -3.07 -6.21
CA GLU A 293 8.88 -4.28 -6.94
C GLU A 293 8.91 -4.02 -8.45
N LEU A 294 10.01 -4.37 -9.11
CA LEU A 294 10.16 -4.26 -10.57
C LEU A 294 9.74 -5.53 -11.31
N PHE A 295 9.06 -5.32 -12.43
CA PHE A 295 8.67 -6.36 -13.38
C PHE A 295 9.48 -6.20 -14.66
N TYR A 296 9.88 -7.31 -15.25
CA TYR A 296 10.67 -7.40 -16.47
C TYR A 296 9.95 -8.29 -17.50
N ASP A 297 10.40 -8.21 -18.75
CA ASP A 297 9.94 -9.10 -19.80
C ASP A 297 10.21 -10.57 -19.44
N GLU A 298 9.28 -11.48 -19.77
CA GLU A 298 9.41 -12.88 -19.35
C GLU A 298 10.53 -13.65 -20.06
N GLU A 299 10.92 -13.21 -21.26
CA GLU A 299 11.87 -13.91 -22.12
C GLU A 299 13.31 -13.78 -21.62
N THR A 300 13.71 -12.57 -21.22
CA THR A 300 15.11 -12.26 -20.88
C THR A 300 15.31 -11.68 -19.49
N LEU A 301 14.23 -11.28 -18.80
CA LEU A 301 14.27 -10.64 -17.49
C LEU A 301 15.16 -9.39 -17.45
N SER A 302 15.20 -8.62 -18.54
CA SER A 302 16.20 -7.55 -18.72
C SER A 302 15.58 -6.17 -18.97
N ARG A 303 14.43 -6.10 -19.65
CA ARG A 303 13.71 -4.88 -19.95
C ARG A 303 12.61 -4.66 -18.89
N PRO A 304 12.68 -3.59 -18.08
CA PRO A 304 11.63 -3.31 -17.11
C PRO A 304 10.32 -2.93 -17.83
N VAL A 305 9.24 -3.63 -17.49
CA VAL A 305 7.92 -3.50 -18.13
C VAL A 305 6.86 -2.87 -17.22
N SER A 306 7.02 -3.02 -15.91
CA SER A 306 6.09 -2.45 -14.93
C SER A 306 6.78 -2.25 -13.57
N ILE A 307 6.09 -1.54 -12.68
CA ILE A 307 6.49 -1.32 -11.30
C ILE A 307 5.26 -1.41 -10.39
N ALA A 308 5.43 -2.08 -9.26
CA ALA A 308 4.52 -2.03 -8.13
C ALA A 308 5.10 -1.15 -7.04
N PHE A 309 4.43 -0.05 -6.72
CA PHE A 309 4.80 0.79 -5.59
C PHE A 309 4.23 0.19 -4.31
N VAL A 310 5.09 -0.07 -3.33
CA VAL A 310 4.68 -0.56 -2.01
C VAL A 310 4.77 0.63 -1.06
N ALA A 311 3.62 1.19 -0.69
CA ALA A 311 3.59 2.38 0.15
C ALA A 311 3.81 2.00 1.62
N PRO A 312 4.48 2.86 2.40
CA PRO A 312 4.69 2.58 3.81
C PRO A 312 3.40 2.74 4.61
N SER A 313 3.35 2.10 5.77
CA SER A 313 2.15 2.05 6.60
C SER A 313 1.82 3.37 7.28
N VAL A 314 0.53 3.56 7.59
CA VAL A 314 0.11 4.57 8.56
C VAL A 314 0.52 4.15 9.97
N THR A 315 0.47 2.86 10.32
CA THR A 315 0.86 2.38 11.65
C THR A 315 2.34 2.59 11.99
N THR A 316 2.64 2.56 13.29
CA THR A 316 4.01 2.51 13.82
C THR A 316 4.61 1.10 13.80
N TYR A 317 3.78 0.06 13.62
CA TYR A 317 4.21 -1.33 13.67
C TYR A 317 5.20 -1.64 12.52
N ILE A 318 6.45 -2.03 12.76
CA ILE A 318 7.18 -2.00 14.04
C ILE A 318 8.26 -0.93 13.98
N ASN A 319 8.31 -0.08 15.00
CA ASN A 319 9.38 0.89 15.21
C ASN A 319 9.53 1.91 14.06
N LEU A 320 8.42 2.34 13.46
CA LEU A 320 8.38 3.32 12.38
C LEU A 320 7.67 4.62 12.81
N ASN A 321 7.95 5.71 12.11
CA ASN A 321 7.01 6.85 12.12
C ASN A 321 5.69 6.43 11.45
N PRO A 322 4.54 6.99 11.84
CA PRO A 322 3.35 6.97 11.00
C PRO A 322 3.60 7.67 9.67
N GLY A 323 3.08 7.15 8.55
CA GLY A 323 3.26 7.76 7.24
C GLY A 323 2.12 7.54 6.26
N TYR A 324 2.02 8.38 5.23
CA TYR A 324 1.12 8.19 4.09
C TYR A 324 1.78 8.67 2.80
N ARG A 325 1.19 8.31 1.66
CA ARG A 325 1.74 8.60 0.33
C ARG A 325 0.74 9.38 -0.53
N VAL A 326 1.26 10.27 -1.37
CA VAL A 326 0.52 10.92 -2.46
C VAL A 326 1.23 10.61 -3.77
N TYR A 327 0.49 10.16 -4.79
CA TYR A 327 0.99 9.98 -6.14
C TYR A 327 0.54 11.13 -7.03
N GLU A 328 1.46 11.71 -7.80
CA GLU A 328 1.12 12.53 -8.95
C GLU A 328 1.08 11.64 -10.19
N VAL A 329 -0.04 11.65 -10.92
CA VAL A 329 -0.26 10.82 -12.11
C VAL A 329 -0.62 11.68 -13.31
N ALA A 330 -0.39 11.18 -14.52
CA ALA A 330 -0.91 11.81 -15.73
C ALA A 330 -2.45 11.86 -15.67
N GLY A 331 -3.01 13.05 -15.83
CA GLY A 331 -4.42 13.32 -15.64
C GLY A 331 -5.31 12.79 -16.76
N SER A 332 -6.56 13.22 -16.78
CA SER A 332 -7.54 12.84 -17.80
C SER A 332 -7.43 13.74 -19.02
N TYR A 333 -6.93 13.19 -20.14
CA TYR A 333 -6.94 13.84 -21.47
C TYR A 333 -6.79 12.76 -22.57
N PRO A 334 -7.17 13.04 -23.82
CA PRO A 334 -7.03 12.08 -24.92
C PRO A 334 -5.58 11.60 -25.09
N GLY A 335 -5.38 10.28 -25.06
CA GLY A 335 -4.04 9.67 -25.17
C GLY A 335 -3.17 9.77 -23.91
N SER A 336 -3.75 10.11 -22.75
CA SER A 336 -3.03 10.10 -21.48
C SER A 336 -2.47 8.72 -21.15
N SER A 337 -1.25 8.69 -20.61
CA SER A 337 -0.62 7.45 -20.15
C SER A 337 -1.21 6.96 -18.83
N HIS A 338 -1.85 7.85 -18.07
CA HIS A 338 -2.29 7.64 -16.69
C HIS A 338 -1.20 7.16 -15.72
N ALA A 339 0.07 7.12 -16.14
CA ALA A 339 1.17 6.61 -15.34
C ALA A 339 1.53 7.53 -14.17
N VAL A 340 2.20 6.97 -13.17
CA VAL A 340 2.80 7.75 -12.08
C VAL A 340 3.93 8.63 -12.63
N LEU A 341 3.88 9.91 -12.30
CA LEU A 341 4.84 10.94 -12.70
C LEU A 341 5.83 11.25 -11.58
N ASP A 342 5.36 11.25 -10.33
CA ASP A 342 6.17 11.35 -9.10
C ASP A 342 5.35 10.88 -7.90
N HIS A 343 5.99 10.72 -6.74
CA HIS A 343 5.29 10.49 -5.49
C HIS A 343 5.94 11.20 -4.31
N GLU A 344 5.13 11.54 -3.32
CA GLU A 344 5.54 12.22 -2.09
C GLU A 344 5.13 11.38 -0.87
N THR A 345 6.07 11.12 0.05
CA THR A 345 5.78 10.49 1.34
C THR A 345 5.72 11.55 2.43
N PHE A 346 4.72 11.47 3.30
CA PHE A 346 4.52 12.33 4.46
C PHE A 346 4.57 11.50 5.72
N ILE A 347 5.12 12.05 6.80
CA ILE A 347 5.27 11.36 8.08
C ILE A 347 4.81 12.23 9.25
N LEU A 348 4.51 11.56 10.36
CA LEU A 348 4.45 12.18 11.67
C LEU A 348 5.71 11.82 12.46
N ASN A 349 6.57 12.80 12.78
CA ASN A 349 7.72 12.56 13.65
C ASN A 349 7.24 12.37 15.10
N LEU A 350 7.21 11.13 15.58
CA LEU A 350 6.71 10.82 16.93
C LEU A 350 7.57 11.43 18.04
N THR A 351 8.86 11.64 17.79
CA THR A 351 9.77 12.28 18.76
C THR A 351 9.32 13.71 19.05
N GLU A 352 8.93 14.46 18.01
CA GLU A 352 8.42 15.83 18.14
C GLU A 352 6.97 15.84 18.64
N ALA A 353 6.13 14.96 18.11
CA ALA A 353 4.70 14.95 18.42
C ALA A 353 4.39 14.60 19.88
N ASN A 354 5.14 13.67 20.47
CA ASN A 354 4.91 13.21 21.84
C ASN A 354 5.48 14.13 22.93
N VAL A 355 6.31 15.12 22.56
CA VAL A 355 6.80 16.16 23.50
C VAL A 355 6.06 17.50 23.35
N ALA A 356 5.24 17.64 22.31
CA ALA A 356 4.44 18.84 22.08
C ALA A 356 3.39 19.04 23.20
N PRO A 357 3.02 20.29 23.53
CA PRO A 357 1.98 20.57 24.53
C PRO A 357 0.67 19.84 24.21
N LEU A 358 0.04 19.29 25.25
CA LEU A 358 -1.27 18.65 25.13
C LEU A 358 -2.30 19.61 24.51
N GLY A 359 -3.05 19.12 23.52
CA GLY A 359 -4.06 19.89 22.81
C GLY A 359 -3.59 20.56 21.50
N MET A 360 -2.28 20.53 21.20
CA MET A 360 -1.78 20.96 19.88
C MET A 360 -1.92 19.84 18.85
N PRO A 361 -2.48 20.09 17.65
CA PRO A 361 -2.52 19.08 16.59
C PRO A 361 -1.10 18.68 16.16
N PRO A 362 -0.86 17.40 15.86
CA PRO A 362 0.45 16.93 15.45
C PRO A 362 0.76 17.42 14.03
N ARG A 363 2.01 17.83 13.79
CA ARG A 363 2.44 18.29 12.47
C ARG A 363 2.85 17.10 11.59
N TRP A 364 2.06 16.83 10.57
CA TRP A 364 2.46 15.96 9.47
C TRP A 364 3.32 16.73 8.48
N GLN A 365 4.46 16.15 8.08
CA GLN A 365 5.44 16.84 7.24
C GLN A 365 5.85 15.97 6.05
N ARG A 366 6.15 16.61 4.92
CA ARG A 366 6.71 15.94 3.75
C ARG A 366 8.10 15.41 4.10
N LEU A 367 8.30 14.11 3.93
CA LEU A 367 9.60 13.48 4.08
C LEU A 367 10.44 13.67 2.82
N TYR A 368 9.88 13.33 1.65
CA TYR A 368 10.58 13.46 0.36
C TYR A 368 9.62 13.42 -0.84
N SER A 369 10.10 13.89 -2.01
CA SER A 369 9.58 13.53 -3.34
C SER A 369 10.55 12.56 -4.00
N ALA A 370 10.05 11.53 -4.69
CA ALA A 370 10.88 10.48 -5.28
C ALA A 370 11.87 11.03 -6.32
N ARG A 371 11.38 11.84 -7.26
CA ARG A 371 12.22 12.43 -8.30
C ARG A 371 13.26 13.38 -7.73
N GLU A 372 12.88 14.21 -6.75
CA GLU A 372 13.78 15.13 -6.06
C GLU A 372 14.88 14.37 -5.32
N ALA A 373 14.51 13.41 -4.47
CA ALA A 373 15.44 12.74 -3.57
C ALA A 373 16.46 11.85 -4.30
N TYR A 374 16.05 11.23 -5.40
CA TYR A 374 16.84 10.25 -6.13
C TYR A 374 17.36 10.76 -7.48
N GLY A 375 16.99 11.98 -7.88
CA GLY A 375 17.40 12.57 -9.16
C GLY A 375 16.84 11.80 -10.36
N LEU A 376 15.57 11.39 -10.29
CA LEU A 376 14.94 10.63 -11.37
C LEU A 376 14.35 11.57 -12.44
N PRO A 377 14.69 11.39 -13.73
CA PRO A 377 14.12 12.21 -14.79
C PRO A 377 12.61 11.96 -14.93
N THR A 378 12.16 10.72 -14.75
CA THR A 378 10.74 10.32 -14.66
C THR A 378 10.57 9.27 -13.56
N ALA A 379 9.32 8.90 -13.23
CA ALA A 379 9.01 7.81 -12.30
C ALA A 379 8.65 6.48 -13.01
N PHE A 380 9.06 6.29 -14.26
CA PHE A 380 8.75 5.09 -15.04
C PHE A 380 9.66 3.89 -14.69
N PRO A 381 9.28 2.63 -15.03
CA PRO A 381 10.01 1.43 -14.63
C PRO A 381 11.52 1.45 -14.94
N ALA A 382 11.92 2.02 -16.09
CA ALA A 382 13.32 2.12 -16.48
C ALA A 382 14.15 3.05 -15.56
N ASP A 383 13.54 4.08 -14.98
CA ASP A 383 14.23 4.98 -14.05
C ASP A 383 14.45 4.35 -12.68
N TRP A 384 13.49 3.54 -12.22
CA TRP A 384 13.62 2.75 -11.01
C TRP A 384 14.63 1.61 -11.17
N ASP A 385 14.69 0.93 -12.32
CA ASP A 385 15.76 -0.04 -12.62
C ASP A 385 17.15 0.62 -12.58
N ARG A 386 17.29 1.83 -13.16
CA ARG A 386 18.52 2.63 -13.07
C ARG A 386 18.85 3.03 -11.64
N LEU A 387 17.84 3.36 -10.82
CA LEU A 387 18.05 3.63 -9.40
C LEU A 387 18.62 2.41 -8.68
N VAL A 388 18.04 1.22 -8.88
CA VAL A 388 18.57 -0.03 -8.29
C VAL A 388 20.04 -0.25 -8.65
N ARG A 389 20.45 0.05 -9.89
CA ARG A 389 21.87 0.01 -10.30
C ARG A 389 22.72 1.02 -9.55
N ARG A 390 22.28 2.28 -9.48
CA ARG A 390 23.01 3.35 -8.76
C ARG A 390 23.15 3.05 -7.27
N LEU A 391 22.13 2.46 -6.64
CA LEU A 391 22.17 2.07 -5.23
C LEU A 391 23.26 1.03 -4.94
N GLN A 392 23.69 0.22 -5.92
CA GLN A 392 24.79 -0.74 -5.74
C GLN A 392 26.11 -0.03 -5.47
N ASP A 393 26.38 1.02 -6.23
CA ASP A 393 27.70 1.68 -6.30
C ASP A 393 27.79 2.95 -5.44
N ASP A 394 26.66 3.61 -5.18
CA ASP A 394 26.58 4.85 -4.38
C ASP A 394 26.01 4.56 -2.98
N GLU A 395 26.91 4.48 -2.01
CA GLU A 395 26.55 4.19 -0.62
C GLU A 395 25.76 5.34 0.04
N GLN A 396 26.03 6.60 -0.31
CA GLN A 396 25.28 7.73 0.25
C GLN A 396 23.83 7.72 -0.24
N LEU A 397 23.63 7.44 -1.53
CA LEU A 397 22.31 7.26 -2.11
C LEU A 397 21.58 6.05 -1.49
N PHE A 398 22.30 4.95 -1.25
CA PHE A 398 21.75 3.78 -0.56
C PHE A 398 21.29 4.09 0.85
N GLN A 399 22.11 4.77 1.66
CA GLN A 399 21.72 5.15 3.02
C GLN A 399 20.55 6.14 3.04
N ARG A 400 20.46 7.04 2.04
CA ARG A 400 19.26 7.89 1.85
C ARG A 400 18.02 7.06 1.56
N PHE A 401 18.11 6.08 0.67
CA PHE A 401 17.01 5.15 0.38
C PHE A 401 16.61 4.36 1.65
N TRP A 402 17.59 3.84 2.39
CA TRP A 402 17.37 3.12 3.65
C TRP A 402 16.66 3.95 4.72
N PHE A 403 16.99 5.24 4.81
CA PHE A 403 16.30 6.19 5.69
C PHE A 403 14.84 6.38 5.28
N HIS A 404 14.56 6.56 3.99
CA HIS A 404 13.18 6.68 3.48
C HIS A 404 12.38 5.39 3.63
N LEU A 405 13.00 4.21 3.39
CA LEU A 405 12.41 2.88 3.57
C LEU A 405 11.73 2.75 4.94
N HIS A 406 12.34 3.32 5.98
CA HIS A 406 11.84 3.29 7.36
C HIS A 406 11.13 4.57 7.80
N LYS A 407 10.57 5.35 6.86
CA LYS A 407 9.85 6.59 7.16
C LYS A 407 10.66 7.58 8.03
N GLY A 408 11.97 7.64 7.79
CA GLY A 408 12.90 8.49 8.53
C GLY A 408 13.26 8.01 9.94
N HIS A 409 12.93 6.77 10.31
CA HIS A 409 13.30 6.16 11.58
C HIS A 409 13.93 4.76 11.37
N PRO A 410 15.13 4.68 10.76
CA PRO A 410 15.79 3.41 10.51
C PRO A 410 16.22 2.71 11.81
N PRO A 411 16.41 1.38 11.78
CA PRO A 411 17.05 0.64 12.87
C PRO A 411 18.41 1.22 13.23
N ARG A 412 18.82 1.06 14.49
CA ARG A 412 20.16 1.50 14.96
C ARG A 412 21.29 0.73 14.29
N GLU A 413 21.06 -0.54 13.97
CA GLU A 413 22.04 -1.37 13.27
C GLU A 413 22.12 -0.96 11.79
N PRO A 414 23.31 -0.59 11.28
CA PRO A 414 23.46 -0.23 9.88
C PRO A 414 23.17 -1.41 8.93
N CYS A 415 22.53 -1.12 7.79
CA CYS A 415 22.33 -2.11 6.73
C CYS A 415 23.65 -2.31 5.95
N GLY A 416 24.43 -3.32 6.34
CA GLY A 416 25.68 -3.70 5.67
C GLY A 416 25.49 -4.50 4.37
N GLY A 417 26.59 -5.03 3.82
CA GLY A 417 26.62 -5.71 2.51
C GLY A 417 25.54 -6.78 2.27
N PRO A 418 25.35 -7.77 3.18
CA PRO A 418 24.29 -8.77 3.03
C PRO A 418 22.87 -8.18 3.06
N CYS A 419 22.62 -7.20 3.94
CA CYS A 419 21.35 -6.49 4.02
C CYS A 419 21.06 -5.70 2.73
N LYS A 420 22.09 -5.02 2.20
CA LYS A 420 22.03 -4.30 0.91
C LYS A 420 21.74 -5.25 -0.25
N ALA A 421 22.46 -6.37 -0.35
CA ALA A 421 22.21 -7.38 -1.39
C ALA A 421 20.76 -7.88 -1.36
N ALA A 422 20.25 -8.21 -0.17
CA ALA A 422 18.88 -8.69 0.00
C ALA A 422 17.85 -7.62 -0.36
N LEU A 423 18.04 -6.36 0.05
CA LEU A 423 17.13 -5.26 -0.31
C LEU A 423 17.12 -5.01 -1.82
N LEU A 424 18.28 -4.91 -2.47
CA LEU A 424 18.33 -4.67 -3.92
C LEU A 424 17.72 -5.81 -4.72
N CYS A 425 17.89 -7.05 -4.28
CA CYS A 425 17.21 -8.21 -4.84
C CYS A 425 15.68 -8.08 -4.70
N ALA A 426 15.18 -7.61 -3.55
CA ALA A 426 13.74 -7.45 -3.32
C ALA A 426 13.16 -6.41 -4.27
N LEU A 427 13.82 -5.26 -4.39
CA LEU A 427 13.40 -4.18 -5.30
C LEU A 427 13.34 -4.62 -6.77
N ARG A 428 14.21 -5.55 -7.16
CA ARG A 428 14.25 -6.12 -8.52
C ARG A 428 13.27 -7.28 -8.74
N SER A 429 12.57 -7.74 -7.70
CA SER A 429 11.80 -8.98 -7.74
C SER A 429 10.31 -8.74 -7.63
N GLY A 430 9.61 -8.58 -8.77
CA GLY A 430 8.13 -8.62 -8.82
C GLY A 430 7.52 -10.02 -8.84
N ARG A 431 8.33 -11.09 -8.72
CA ARG A 431 7.86 -12.48 -8.62
C ARG A 431 8.54 -13.23 -7.49
N ALA A 432 7.79 -14.12 -6.85
CA ALA A 432 8.26 -14.94 -5.75
C ALA A 432 9.28 -16.00 -6.19
N ALA A 433 10.34 -16.17 -5.38
CA ALA A 433 11.31 -17.26 -5.47
C ALA A 433 12.00 -17.43 -6.84
N ASP A 434 12.40 -16.32 -7.48
CA ASP A 434 13.15 -16.34 -8.74
C ASP A 434 14.57 -15.78 -8.57
N PRO A 435 15.61 -16.63 -8.43
CA PRO A 435 16.99 -16.18 -8.28
C PRO A 435 17.53 -15.45 -9.52
N ALA A 436 16.97 -15.69 -10.71
CA ALA A 436 17.46 -15.06 -11.94
C ALA A 436 17.27 -13.54 -11.91
N LEU A 437 16.26 -13.06 -11.17
CA LEU A 437 16.03 -11.63 -10.96
C LEU A 437 17.11 -10.96 -10.10
N CYS A 438 17.99 -11.71 -9.44
CA CYS A 438 19.03 -11.13 -8.58
C CYS A 438 20.45 -11.38 -9.08
N GLN A 439 20.63 -12.23 -10.09
CA GLN A 439 21.93 -12.52 -10.71
C GLN A 439 22.71 -11.28 -11.19
N PRO A 440 22.06 -10.24 -11.76
CA PRO A 440 22.79 -9.05 -12.23
C PRO A 440 23.30 -8.13 -11.11
N LEU A 441 22.91 -8.37 -9.85
CA LEU A 441 23.13 -7.44 -8.74
C LEU A 441 24.45 -7.71 -8.00
N ARG A 442 25.03 -6.62 -7.49
CA ARG A 442 26.16 -6.57 -6.57
C ARG A 442 25.77 -5.75 -5.33
N PRO A 443 26.29 -6.05 -4.13
CA PRO A 443 27.16 -7.19 -3.82
C PRO A 443 26.44 -8.53 -4.01
N THR A 444 27.17 -9.55 -4.48
CA THR A 444 26.61 -10.87 -4.72
C THR A 444 26.39 -11.60 -3.39
N LEU A 445 25.22 -12.19 -3.23
CA LEU A 445 24.88 -13.03 -2.08
C LEU A 445 24.17 -14.28 -2.60
N PRO A 446 24.46 -15.49 -2.08
CA PRO A 446 23.74 -16.68 -2.48
C PRO A 446 22.24 -16.50 -2.24
N PHE A 447 21.41 -16.86 -3.23
CA PHE A 447 19.96 -16.65 -3.13
C PHE A 447 19.31 -17.26 -1.89
N PRO A 448 19.68 -18.46 -1.40
CA PRO A 448 19.15 -18.97 -0.14
C PRO A 448 19.39 -18.03 1.05
N ARG A 449 20.54 -17.36 1.11
CA ARG A 449 20.84 -16.35 2.15
C ARG A 449 20.01 -15.08 1.99
N ILE A 450 19.72 -14.68 0.74
CA ILE A 450 18.78 -13.58 0.48
C ILE A 450 17.38 -13.95 0.99
N GLN A 451 16.92 -15.18 0.69
CA GLN A 451 15.61 -15.66 1.13
C GLN A 451 15.48 -15.73 2.66
N GLU A 452 16.51 -16.19 3.37
CA GLU A 452 16.56 -16.17 4.83
C GLU A 452 16.37 -14.75 5.39
N LEU A 453 17.06 -13.77 4.80
CA LEU A 453 16.94 -12.36 5.20
C LEU A 453 15.57 -11.77 4.88
N TRP A 454 14.92 -12.20 3.79
CA TRP A 454 13.55 -11.78 3.47
C TRP A 454 12.52 -12.38 4.40
N GLN A 455 12.63 -13.65 4.76
CA GLN A 455 11.71 -14.30 5.70
C GLN A 455 11.70 -13.60 7.05
N GLN A 456 12.84 -13.08 7.49
CA GLN A 456 12.93 -12.26 8.71
C GLN A 456 12.18 -10.92 8.61
N ARG A 457 11.92 -10.42 7.40
CA ARG A 457 11.17 -9.17 7.14
C ARG A 457 9.66 -9.38 6.98
N GLN A 458 9.18 -10.60 6.77
CA GLN A 458 7.76 -10.91 6.52
C GLN A 458 6.89 -10.97 7.79
N LEU A 459 7.26 -10.24 8.86
CA LEU A 459 6.60 -10.34 10.17
C LEU A 459 5.35 -9.45 10.33
N CYS A 460 4.67 -9.08 9.24
CA CYS A 460 3.36 -8.43 9.27
C CYS A 460 2.27 -9.47 9.02
#